data_AF-A0AAD1ALK0-F1
#
_entry.id   AF-A0AAD1ALK0-F1
#
_cell.length_a   1.000
_cell.length_b   1.000
_cell.length_c   1.000
_cell.angle_alpha   90.00
_cell.angle_beta   90.00
_cell.angle_gamma   90.00
#
_symmetry.space_group_name_H-M   'P 1'
#
loop_
_entity.id
_entity.type
_entity.pdbx_description
1 polymer ?
#
loop_
_entity_poly.entity_id
_entity_poly.type
_entity_poly.pdbx_seq_one_letter_code
_entity_poly.pdbx_strand_id
1 'polypeptide(L)'
;MKTTKLLGSLAAAIIVVALSGILLIHNRWTDRVNPFVPEQTSYAKVPQGTQRYRNVKLYAATQTKPTLVLKEMTGYDPDGKYVAVRHKGQYVKRVTYVSKEAFAEKVRQ
;
A
#
# COMPACT_ATOMS: atom_id res chain seq x y z
N MET A 1 42.26 -18.51 -8.26
CA MET A 1 41.04 -19.33 -8.28
C MET A 1 40.23 -19.29 -6.98
N LYS A 2 40.84 -19.29 -5.77
CA LYS A 2 40.09 -19.21 -4.50
C LYS A 2 39.43 -17.82 -4.29
N THR A 3 40.15 -16.74 -4.57
CA THR A 3 39.67 -15.35 -4.44
C THR A 3 38.54 -14.99 -5.40
N THR A 4 38.59 -15.45 -6.65
CA THR A 4 37.50 -15.26 -7.62
C THR A 4 36.23 -16.03 -7.22
N LYS A 5 36.36 -17.23 -6.64
CA LYS A 5 35.23 -17.97 -6.06
C LYS A 5 34.62 -17.24 -4.85
N LEU A 6 35.44 -16.68 -3.97
CA LEU A 6 35.02 -15.87 -2.82
C LEU A 6 34.29 -14.57 -3.24
N LEU A 7 34.81 -13.87 -4.25
CA LEU A 7 34.17 -12.67 -4.83
C LEU A 7 32.81 -13.02 -5.46
N GLY A 8 32.75 -14.12 -6.22
CA GLY A 8 31.50 -14.61 -6.81
C GLY A 8 30.45 -14.98 -5.75
N SER A 9 30.84 -15.70 -4.70
CA SER A 9 29.93 -16.03 -3.60
C SER A 9 29.45 -14.81 -2.82
N LEU A 10 30.33 -13.81 -2.63
CA LEU A 10 29.97 -12.57 -1.95
C LEU A 10 28.96 -11.76 -2.77
N ALA A 11 29.18 -11.64 -4.09
CA ALA A 11 28.24 -10.97 -4.98
C ALA A 11 26.86 -11.64 -4.98
N ALA A 12 26.81 -12.98 -5.02
CA ALA A 12 25.57 -13.73 -4.93
C ALA A 12 24.84 -13.49 -3.60
N ALA A 13 25.56 -13.48 -2.48
CA ALA A 13 24.98 -13.18 -1.17
C ALA A 13 24.38 -11.77 -1.11
N ILE A 14 25.07 -10.76 -1.66
CA ILE A 14 24.56 -9.38 -1.71
C ILE A 14 23.25 -9.32 -2.53
N ILE A 15 23.19 -10.01 -3.67
CA ILE A 15 21.98 -10.07 -4.50
C ILE A 15 20.83 -10.71 -3.73
N VAL A 16 21.06 -11.83 -3.04
CA VAL A 16 20.03 -12.49 -2.23
C VAL A 16 19.53 -11.57 -1.12
N VAL A 17 20.41 -10.85 -0.43
CA VAL A 17 20.02 -9.88 0.61
C VAL A 17 19.21 -8.74 0.01
N ALA A 18 19.62 -8.18 -1.13
CA ALA A 18 18.90 -7.10 -1.80
C ALA A 18 17.49 -7.55 -2.24
N LEU A 19 17.37 -8.73 -2.85
CA LEU A 19 16.08 -9.31 -3.23
C LEU A 19 15.20 -9.57 -2.00
N SER A 20 15.77 -10.11 -0.92
CA SER A 20 15.05 -10.34 0.33
C SER A 20 14.54 -9.03 0.93
N GLY A 21 15.31 -7.95 0.86
CA GLY A 21 14.88 -6.62 1.27
C GLY A 21 13.65 -6.12 0.50
N ILE A 22 13.60 -6.34 -0.82
CA ILE A 22 12.45 -5.98 -1.66
C ILE A 22 11.20 -6.77 -1.26
N LEU A 23 11.36 -8.03 -0.85
CA LEU A 23 10.25 -8.91 -0.52
C LEU A 23 9.73 -8.75 0.92
N LEU A 24 10.59 -8.40 1.88
CA LEU A 24 10.25 -8.39 3.31
C LEU A 24 10.00 -6.99 3.90
N ILE A 25 10.56 -5.93 3.31
CA ILE A 25 10.40 -4.57 3.83
C ILE A 25 9.17 -3.94 3.19
N HIS A 26 8.13 -3.63 3.96
CA HIS A 26 6.90 -3.03 3.42
C HIS A 26 6.94 -1.48 3.37
N ASN A 27 6.99 -0.94 2.15
CA ASN A 27 6.88 0.49 1.86
C ASN A 27 6.36 0.73 0.43
N ARG A 28 6.09 1.99 0.06
CA ARG A 28 5.52 2.36 -1.25
C ARG A 28 6.31 1.87 -2.47
N TRP A 29 7.61 1.64 -2.34
CA TRP A 29 8.49 1.23 -3.44
C TRP A 29 8.58 -0.29 -3.54
N THR A 30 8.83 -0.95 -2.41
CA THR A 30 8.95 -2.40 -2.34
C THR A 30 7.61 -3.08 -2.58
N ASP A 31 6.53 -2.60 -1.96
CA ASP A 31 5.19 -3.18 -2.13
C ASP A 31 4.67 -3.03 -3.56
N ARG A 32 5.14 -2.02 -4.31
CA ARG A 32 4.79 -1.83 -5.72
C ARG A 32 5.26 -3.00 -6.58
N VAL A 33 6.47 -3.51 -6.33
CA VAL A 33 7.13 -4.54 -7.15
C VAL A 33 7.08 -5.93 -6.52
N ASN A 34 6.73 -6.04 -5.24
CA ASN A 34 6.64 -7.33 -4.55
C ASN A 34 5.51 -8.19 -5.15
N PRO A 35 5.82 -9.39 -5.69
CA PRO A 35 4.83 -10.27 -6.30
C PRO A 35 3.92 -10.95 -5.26
N PHE A 36 4.33 -11.02 -4.00
CA PHE A 36 3.57 -11.68 -2.92
C PHE A 36 2.59 -10.75 -2.21
N VAL A 37 2.66 -9.44 -2.47
CA VAL A 37 1.66 -8.49 -2.01
C VAL A 37 0.58 -8.40 -3.09
N PRO A 38 -0.65 -8.88 -2.85
CA PRO A 38 -1.72 -8.79 -3.84
C PRO A 38 -2.18 -7.34 -3.98
N GLU A 39 -2.66 -7.01 -5.17
CA GLU A 39 -3.37 -5.76 -5.39
C GLU A 39 -4.81 -5.90 -4.93
N GLN A 40 -5.30 -4.94 -4.16
CA GLN A 40 -6.65 -4.97 -3.60
C GLN A 40 -7.27 -3.57 -3.58
N THR A 41 -8.59 -3.54 -3.47
CA THR A 41 -9.34 -2.30 -3.24
C THR A 41 -9.83 -2.27 -1.80
N SER A 42 -9.52 -1.19 -1.10
CA SER A 42 -9.99 -0.93 0.27
C SER A 42 -10.57 0.47 0.36
N TYR A 43 -11.34 0.73 1.40
CA TYR A 43 -12.08 1.98 1.55
C TYR A 43 -11.52 2.77 2.73
N ALA A 44 -11.57 4.10 2.67
CA ALA A 44 -11.14 4.96 3.76
C ALA A 44 -12.00 6.21 3.89
N LYS A 45 -11.98 6.79 5.10
CA LYS A 45 -12.45 8.16 5.34
C LYS A 45 -11.24 9.09 5.37
N VAL A 46 -11.31 10.22 4.68
CA VAL A 46 -10.24 11.22 4.57
C VAL A 46 -10.73 12.61 4.98
N PRO A 47 -9.84 13.48 5.49
CA PRO A 47 -10.19 14.87 5.78
C PRO A 47 -10.40 15.66 4.48
N GLN A 48 -11.33 16.62 4.51
CA GLN A 48 -11.53 17.60 3.45
C GLN A 48 -10.47 18.71 3.49
N GLY A 49 -10.37 19.49 2.41
CA GLY A 49 -9.52 20.69 2.37
C GLY A 49 -8.01 20.43 2.39
N THR A 50 -7.58 19.17 2.24
CA THR A 50 -6.16 18.80 2.15
C THR A 50 -5.95 17.74 1.07
N GLN A 51 -4.75 17.76 0.48
CA GLN A 51 -4.34 16.84 -0.58
C GLN A 51 -3.45 15.70 -0.09
N ARG A 52 -2.95 15.81 1.15
CA ARG A 52 -2.00 14.86 1.75
C ARG A 52 -2.62 14.25 2.98
N TYR A 53 -2.75 12.93 2.96
CA TYR A 53 -3.36 12.16 4.03
C TYR A 53 -2.30 11.28 4.69
N ARG A 54 -2.26 11.28 6.03
CA ARG A 54 -1.34 10.46 6.82
C ARG A 54 -2.11 9.50 7.71
N ASN A 55 -1.52 8.35 8.01
CA ASN A 55 -2.10 7.33 8.89
C ASN A 55 -3.54 6.94 8.49
N VAL A 56 -3.75 6.71 7.19
CA VAL A 56 -5.07 6.44 6.63
C VAL A 56 -5.48 5.01 6.93
N LYS A 57 -6.55 4.84 7.70
CA LYS A 57 -7.14 3.54 8.01
C LYS A 57 -7.90 3.01 6.80
N LEU A 58 -7.45 1.86 6.29
CA LEU A 58 -8.09 1.16 5.19
C LEU A 58 -8.96 0.02 5.70
N TYR A 59 -10.18 -0.06 5.17
CA TYR A 59 -11.17 -1.08 5.46
C TYR A 59 -11.35 -1.94 4.22
N ALA A 60 -11.14 -3.25 4.33
CA ALA A 60 -11.56 -4.17 3.28
C ALA A 60 -13.09 -4.20 3.17
N ALA A 61 -13.60 -4.59 2.00
CA ALA A 61 -15.04 -4.77 1.83
C ALA A 61 -15.59 -5.72 2.91
N THR A 62 -16.77 -5.39 3.42
CA THR A 62 -17.51 -6.08 4.49
C THR A 62 -16.89 -6.04 5.89
N GLN A 63 -15.71 -5.44 6.05
CA GLN A 63 -15.01 -5.40 7.33
C GLN A 63 -15.22 -4.07 8.06
N THR A 64 -15.50 -4.16 9.36
CA THR A 64 -15.71 -2.99 10.24
C THR A 64 -14.42 -2.50 10.89
N LYS A 65 -13.38 -3.34 10.92
CA LYS A 65 -12.06 -3.01 11.47
C LYS A 65 -11.06 -2.68 10.34
N PRO A 66 -10.12 -1.76 10.56
CA PRO A 66 -9.08 -1.49 9.57
C PRO A 66 -8.19 -2.72 9.35
N THR A 67 -7.94 -3.07 8.10
CA THR A 67 -6.99 -4.13 7.73
C THR A 67 -5.57 -3.64 7.62
N LEU A 68 -5.40 -2.35 7.32
CA LEU A 68 -4.11 -1.72 7.07
C LEU A 68 -4.18 -0.24 7.43
N VAL A 69 -3.06 0.30 7.89
CA VAL A 69 -2.86 1.75 7.99
C VAL A 69 -1.84 2.15 6.93
N LEU A 70 -2.24 2.97 5.96
CA LEU A 70 -1.30 3.60 5.04
C LEU A 70 -0.57 4.72 5.77
N LYS A 71 0.76 4.74 5.65
CA LYS A 71 1.59 5.82 6.19
C LYS A 71 1.22 7.16 5.54
N GLU A 72 1.05 7.15 4.22
CA GLU A 72 0.79 8.32 3.40
C GLU A 72 -0.03 7.94 2.16
N MET A 73 -0.94 8.83 1.75
CA MET A 73 -1.46 8.86 0.39
C MET A 73 -1.83 10.29 -0.02
N THR A 74 -2.05 10.50 -1.31
CA THR A 74 -2.52 11.77 -1.86
C THR A 74 -3.79 11.59 -2.66
N GLY A 75 -4.56 12.66 -2.79
CA GLY A 75 -5.82 12.72 -3.53
C GLY A 75 -6.44 14.09 -3.29
N TYR A 76 -7.34 14.52 -4.17
CA TYR A 76 -8.08 15.75 -3.93
C TYR A 76 -9.48 15.70 -4.52
N ASP A 77 -10.45 15.98 -3.67
CA ASP A 77 -11.83 16.33 -3.99
C ASP A 77 -12.25 17.35 -2.91
N PRO A 78 -12.75 18.54 -3.28
CA PRO A 78 -13.13 19.58 -2.32
C PRO A 78 -14.11 19.09 -1.26
N ASP A 79 -15.07 18.24 -1.66
CA ASP A 79 -16.18 17.80 -0.83
C ASP A 79 -16.06 16.31 -0.45
N GLY A 80 -15.21 15.56 -1.14
CA GLY A 80 -15.02 14.13 -0.97
C GLY A 80 -14.44 13.73 0.39
N LYS A 81 -15.20 12.92 1.14
CA LYS A 81 -14.79 12.35 2.45
C LYS A 81 -14.49 10.86 2.40
N TYR A 82 -14.99 10.16 1.41
CA TYR A 82 -14.91 8.71 1.29
C TYR A 82 -14.17 8.34 0.02
N VAL A 83 -13.25 7.40 0.13
CA VAL A 83 -12.43 6.98 -1.00
C VAL A 83 -12.36 5.47 -1.11
N ALA A 84 -12.40 4.97 -2.33
CA ALA A 84 -11.90 3.67 -2.71
C ALA A 84 -10.42 3.80 -3.12
N VAL A 85 -9.57 3.01 -2.48
CA VAL A 85 -8.12 3.02 -2.67
C VAL A 85 -7.72 1.68 -3.27
N ARG A 86 -7.18 1.71 -4.49
CA ARG A 86 -6.55 0.55 -5.12
C ARG A 86 -5.07 0.55 -4.74
N HIS A 87 -4.61 -0.47 -4.03
CA HIS A 87 -3.28 -0.50 -3.43
C HIS A 87 -2.65 -1.90 -3.42
N LYS A 88 -1.33 -1.92 -3.25
CA LYS A 88 -0.53 -3.09 -2.88
C LYS A 88 0.19 -2.72 -1.58
N GLY A 89 -0.23 -3.24 -0.43
CA GLY A 89 0.36 -2.86 0.86
C GLY A 89 0.37 -1.34 1.04
N GLN A 90 1.54 -0.75 1.21
CA GLN A 90 1.75 0.70 1.35
C GLN A 90 1.77 1.46 0.00
N TYR A 91 1.81 0.77 -1.14
CA TYR A 91 1.79 1.39 -2.46
C TYR A 91 0.36 1.69 -2.90
N VAL A 92 0.03 2.97 -3.05
CA VAL A 92 -1.25 3.42 -3.62
C VAL A 92 -1.13 3.57 -5.13
N LYS A 93 -1.97 2.84 -5.87
CA LYS A 93 -2.05 2.89 -7.33
C LYS A 93 -3.09 3.91 -7.81
N ARG A 94 -4.24 3.98 -7.12
CA ARG A 94 -5.32 4.91 -7.46
C ARG A 94 -6.17 5.21 -6.22
N VAL A 95 -6.62 6.46 -6.13
CA VAL A 95 -7.64 6.92 -5.19
C VAL A 95 -8.83 7.39 -6.01
N THR A 96 -10.02 6.90 -5.68
CA THR A 96 -11.29 7.31 -6.30
C THR A 96 -12.23 7.74 -5.20
N TYR A 97 -12.74 8.97 -5.27
CA TYR A 97 -13.76 9.43 -4.33
C TYR A 97 -15.10 8.73 -4.62
N VAL A 98 -15.78 8.35 -3.55
CA VAL A 98 -17.06 7.64 -3.61
C VAL A 98 -18.07 8.34 -2.70
N SER A 99 -19.36 8.13 -2.97
CA SER A 99 -20.41 8.66 -2.11
C SER A 99 -20.42 7.96 -0.74
N LYS A 100 -21.11 8.57 0.24
CA LYS A 100 -21.27 7.99 1.57
C LYS A 100 -22.03 6.66 1.50
N GLU A 101 -23.03 6.58 0.63
CA GLU A 101 -23.89 5.41 0.42
C GLU A 101 -23.06 4.25 -0.14
N ALA A 102 -22.26 4.50 -1.18
CA ALA A 102 -21.35 3.51 -1.75
C ALA A 102 -20.31 3.03 -0.72
N PHE A 103 -19.80 3.94 0.13
CA PHE A 103 -18.90 3.56 1.22
C PHE A 103 -19.60 2.66 2.25
N ALA A 104 -20.80 3.02 2.71
CA ALA A 104 -21.56 2.28 3.71
C ALA A 104 -22.02 0.90 3.22
N GLU A 105 -22.41 0.80 1.95
CA GLU A 105 -22.75 -0.48 1.32
C GLU A 105 -21.56 -1.46 1.34
N LYS A 106 -20.35 -0.94 1.08
CA LYS A 106 -19.14 -1.77 0.97
C LYS A 106 -18.51 -2.07 2.31
N VAL A 107 -18.35 -1.07 3.17
CA VAL A 107 -17.85 -1.23 4.52
C VAL A 107 -19.09 -1.36 5.39
N ARG A 108 -19.62 -2.58 5.56
CA ARG A 108 -20.82 -2.91 6.37
C ARG A 108 -20.89 -2.09 7.68
N GLN A 109 -21.41 -0.88 7.61
CA GLN A 109 -21.56 0.07 8.72
C GLN A 109 -23.03 0.23 9.02
#